data_AF-A0A813XU34-F1
#
_entry.id   AF-A0A813XU34-F1
#
_cell.length_a   1.000
_cell.length_b   1.000
_cell.length_c   1.000
_cell.angle_alpha   90.00
_cell.angle_beta   90.00
_cell.angle_gamma   90.00
#
_symmetry.space_group_name_H-M   'P 1'
#
loop_
_entity.id
_entity.type
_entity.pdbx_description
1 polymer ?
#
loop_
_entity_poly.entity_id
_entity_poly.type
_entity_poly.pdbx_seq_one_letter_code
_entity_poly.pdbx_strand_id
1 'polypeptide(L)'
;MGFSNGSFRTIHRYLSNYQVIIYDLGLTDEQVDMDALKQFGSIIYGDTSIRYLTNNFDRLLIDNNFRGFACRELPGHYLPCFTLSNMFLWFNESSSTFDNVYMCEANFLFIQDNFLSRLIMKAWITCSLDLTCLMPPELIVSQELTTKCDKFQMFDTAIRHRYDQSAMGIILTFFFQQGERMFGKNDPAPYDMYTSIQDSIIERV
;
A
#
# COMPACT_ATOMS: atom_id res chain seq x y z
N MET A 1 -12.97 12.72 16.20
CA MET A 1 -12.22 13.95 15.90
C MET A 1 -12.83 14.57 14.65
N GLY A 2 -13.19 15.85 14.67
CA GLY A 2 -13.84 16.51 13.53
C GLY A 2 -12.82 17.03 12.52
N PHE A 3 -13.04 16.73 11.25
CA PHE A 3 -12.23 17.25 10.13
C PHE A 3 -12.39 18.77 10.01
N SER A 4 -11.27 19.47 9.84
CA SER A 4 -11.31 20.91 9.53
C SER A 4 -11.52 21.14 8.03
N ASN A 5 -12.31 22.14 7.67
CA ASN A 5 -12.51 22.60 6.29
C ASN A 5 -11.21 22.99 5.55
N GLY A 6 -10.06 23.09 6.25
CA GLY A 6 -8.77 23.41 5.67
C GLY A 6 -8.17 22.30 4.80
N SER A 7 -8.41 21.04 5.16
CA SER A 7 -7.87 19.89 4.41
C SER A 7 -8.45 19.84 3.00
N PHE A 8 -9.79 19.87 2.87
CA PHE A 8 -10.49 19.85 1.57
C PHE A 8 -10.12 21.02 0.66
N ARG A 9 -9.94 22.24 1.21
CA ARG A 9 -9.53 23.41 0.43
C ARG A 9 -8.13 23.29 -0.15
N THR A 10 -7.22 22.65 0.58
CA THR A 10 -5.82 22.48 0.14
C THR A 10 -5.75 21.52 -1.04
N ILE A 11 -6.55 20.46 -0.99
CA ILE A 11 -6.60 19.41 -2.01
C ILE A 11 -7.21 19.93 -3.32
N HIS A 12 -8.39 20.57 -3.28
CA HIS A 12 -9.02 21.16 -4.46
C HIS A 12 -8.16 22.26 -5.10
N ARG A 13 -7.33 22.94 -4.31
CA ARG A 13 -6.39 23.97 -4.80
C ARG A 13 -5.24 23.37 -5.60
N TYR A 14 -4.80 22.15 -5.29
CA TYR A 14 -3.65 21.52 -5.93
C TYR A 14 -4.01 20.45 -6.96
N LEU A 15 -5.24 19.90 -6.92
CA LEU A 15 -5.70 18.83 -7.80
C LEU A 15 -6.97 19.23 -8.58
N SER A 16 -7.05 20.48 -9.04
CA SER A 16 -8.25 21.03 -9.70
C SER A 16 -8.69 20.32 -10.99
N ASN A 17 -7.81 19.49 -11.58
CA ASN A 17 -8.05 18.77 -12.83
C ASN A 17 -8.27 17.25 -12.63
N TYR A 18 -8.34 16.76 -11.39
CA TYR A 18 -8.45 15.33 -11.07
C TYR A 18 -9.86 15.01 -10.57
N GLN A 19 -10.48 13.93 -11.08
CA GLN A 19 -11.92 13.72 -10.94
C GLN A 19 -12.36 13.06 -9.62
N VAL A 20 -11.54 12.27 -8.91
CA VAL A 20 -11.88 11.75 -7.57
C VAL A 20 -10.64 11.58 -6.69
N ILE A 21 -10.77 11.98 -5.44
CA ILE A 21 -9.84 11.68 -4.34
C ILE A 21 -10.67 10.99 -3.27
N ILE A 22 -10.39 9.70 -3.04
CA ILE A 22 -11.09 8.92 -2.03
C ILE A 22 -10.31 9.04 -0.72
N TYR A 23 -10.96 9.60 0.30
CA TYR A 23 -10.47 9.61 1.66
C TYR A 23 -11.06 8.43 2.42
N ASP A 24 -10.24 7.83 3.29
CA ASP A 24 -10.72 6.89 4.30
C ASP A 24 -11.66 7.63 5.26
N LEU A 25 -12.97 7.49 5.01
CA LEU A 25 -14.03 8.10 5.81
C LEU A 25 -14.95 7.02 6.42
N GLY A 26 -14.46 5.81 6.63
CA GLY A 26 -15.32 4.71 7.10
C GLY A 26 -16.45 4.46 6.11
N LEU A 27 -16.07 4.19 4.87
CA LEU A 27 -17.00 3.98 3.76
C LEU A 27 -17.86 2.75 4.05
N THR A 28 -19.18 2.90 3.94
CA THR A 28 -20.13 1.77 3.99
C THR A 28 -19.99 0.90 2.74
N ASP A 29 -20.47 -0.34 2.76
CA ASP A 29 -20.39 -1.29 1.61
C ASP A 29 -20.87 -0.72 0.27
N GLU A 30 -21.75 0.29 0.28
CA GLU A 30 -22.23 0.99 -0.93
C GLU A 30 -21.21 1.98 -1.56
N GLN A 31 -20.08 2.27 -0.90
CA GLN A 31 -19.21 3.39 -1.27
C GLN A 31 -17.81 2.98 -1.75
N VAL A 32 -17.43 1.70 -1.64
CA VAL A 32 -16.18 1.19 -2.24
C VAL A 32 -16.49 0.69 -3.65
N ASP A 33 -16.57 1.63 -4.58
CA ASP A 33 -16.98 1.32 -5.94
C ASP A 33 -15.76 1.01 -6.83
N MET A 34 -15.57 -0.26 -7.21
CA MET A 34 -14.64 -0.63 -8.29
C MET A 34 -15.05 -0.02 -9.64
N ASP A 35 -16.28 0.49 -9.76
CA ASP A 35 -16.72 1.27 -10.91
C ASP A 35 -16.20 2.70 -10.87
N ALA A 36 -15.78 3.25 -9.71
CA ALA A 36 -15.08 4.53 -9.68
C ALA A 36 -13.74 4.45 -10.45
N LEU A 37 -12.96 3.39 -10.25
CA LEU A 37 -11.69 3.23 -10.98
C LEU A 37 -11.93 3.10 -12.49
N LYS A 38 -12.97 2.36 -12.91
CA LYS A 38 -13.41 2.30 -14.32
C LYS A 38 -13.86 3.66 -14.86
N GLN A 39 -14.61 4.40 -14.07
CA GLN A 39 -15.23 5.66 -14.48
C GLN A 39 -14.19 6.77 -14.65
N PHE A 40 -13.23 6.84 -13.74
CA PHE A 40 -12.25 7.93 -13.67
C PHE A 40 -10.90 7.59 -14.31
N GLY A 41 -10.64 6.31 -14.58
CA GLY A 41 -9.39 5.85 -15.19
C GLY A 41 -8.18 5.90 -14.26
N SER A 42 -8.17 6.77 -13.24
CA SER A 42 -7.12 6.87 -12.24
C SER A 42 -7.70 7.31 -10.88
N ILE A 43 -7.12 6.82 -9.79
CA ILE A 43 -7.47 7.20 -8.42
C ILE A 43 -6.20 7.54 -7.65
N ILE A 44 -6.25 8.66 -6.93
CA ILE A 44 -5.28 8.98 -5.87
C ILE A 44 -5.99 8.76 -4.54
N TYR A 45 -5.51 7.78 -3.77
CA TYR A 45 -5.95 7.53 -2.41
C TYR A 45 -4.92 8.10 -1.44
N GLY A 46 -5.40 8.77 -0.39
CA GLY A 46 -4.56 9.31 0.65
C GLY A 46 -5.30 9.35 1.98
N ASP A 47 -4.64 8.87 3.03
CA ASP A 47 -5.13 9.02 4.38
C ASP A 47 -5.15 10.50 4.77
N THR A 48 -5.99 10.78 5.75
CA THR A 48 -6.29 12.06 6.36
C THR A 48 -5.07 12.71 7.00
N SER A 49 -4.05 11.93 7.34
CA SER A 49 -2.74 12.40 7.83
C SER A 49 -1.78 12.83 6.71
N ILE A 50 -2.10 12.59 5.44
CA ILE A 50 -1.23 12.96 4.31
C ILE A 50 -1.46 14.42 3.91
N ARG A 51 -0.39 15.14 3.62
CA ARG A 51 -0.40 16.46 2.99
C ARG A 51 0.41 16.42 1.71
N TYR A 52 -0.06 17.16 0.71
CA TYR A 52 0.62 17.31 -0.56
C TYR A 52 1.58 18.49 -0.51
N LEU A 53 2.84 18.26 -0.86
CA LEU A 53 3.88 19.28 -0.95
C LEU A 53 3.95 19.90 -2.35
N THR A 54 3.39 19.23 -3.35
CA THR A 54 3.37 19.64 -4.75
C THR A 54 1.97 19.48 -5.35
N ASN A 55 1.71 20.23 -6.41
CA ASN A 55 0.56 20.06 -7.28
C ASN A 55 0.92 19.43 -8.64
N ASN A 56 2.20 19.20 -8.88
CA ASN A 56 2.68 18.55 -10.09
C ASN A 56 2.85 17.06 -9.83
N PHE A 57 1.94 16.27 -10.41
CA PHE A 57 1.97 14.81 -10.39
C PHE A 57 2.34 14.22 -11.74
N ASP A 58 2.68 15.03 -12.75
CA ASP A 58 2.81 14.60 -14.15
C ASP A 58 3.77 13.43 -14.30
N ARG A 59 4.92 13.49 -13.60
CA ARG A 59 5.90 12.40 -13.61
C ARG A 59 5.33 11.11 -13.00
N LEU A 60 4.65 11.21 -11.87
CA LEU A 60 4.00 10.07 -11.23
C LEU A 60 2.94 9.45 -12.15
N LEU A 61 2.13 10.28 -12.83
CA LEU A 61 1.13 9.84 -13.79
C LEU A 61 1.76 9.12 -14.98
N ILE A 62 2.79 9.71 -15.59
CA ILE A 62 3.49 9.15 -16.75
C ILE A 62 4.10 7.80 -16.40
N ASP A 63 4.83 7.74 -15.28
CA ASP A 63 5.51 6.52 -14.84
C ASP A 63 4.49 5.44 -14.44
N ASN A 64 3.36 5.83 -13.83
CA ASN A 64 2.33 4.88 -13.42
C ASN A 64 1.41 4.41 -14.56
N ASN A 65 1.37 5.11 -15.69
CA ASN A 65 0.51 4.73 -16.81
C ASN A 65 0.80 3.30 -17.31
N PHE A 66 2.07 2.89 -17.25
CA PHE A 66 2.47 1.52 -17.60
C PHE A 66 2.29 0.53 -16.45
N ARG A 67 2.69 0.91 -15.23
CA ARG A 67 2.74 -0.02 -14.08
C ARG A 67 1.40 -0.24 -13.40
N GLY A 68 0.46 0.71 -13.50
CA GLY A 68 -0.87 0.58 -12.92
C GLY A 68 -0.98 0.92 -11.44
N PHE A 69 0.13 0.90 -10.71
CA PHE A 69 0.15 1.02 -9.26
C PHE A 69 1.44 1.67 -8.76
N ALA A 70 1.28 2.65 -7.87
CA ALA A 70 2.36 3.38 -7.24
C ALA A 70 2.05 3.62 -5.77
N CYS A 71 3.07 3.46 -4.93
CA CYS A 71 3.01 3.80 -3.52
C CYS A 71 4.36 4.34 -3.07
N ARG A 72 4.46 4.78 -1.82
CA ARG A 72 5.73 5.18 -1.22
C ARG A 72 6.38 3.99 -0.55
N GLU A 73 7.67 3.77 -0.79
CA GLU A 73 8.44 2.81 -0.02
C GLU A 73 8.90 3.42 1.31
N LEU A 74 9.03 2.61 2.35
CA LEU A 74 9.51 3.03 3.67
C LEU A 74 10.90 2.44 3.97
N PRO A 75 12.00 3.07 3.51
CA PRO A 75 13.35 2.62 3.81
C PRO A 75 13.57 2.37 5.31
N GLY A 76 14.29 1.29 5.62
CA GLY A 76 14.54 0.84 7.00
C GLY A 76 13.37 0.10 7.66
N HIS A 77 12.19 0.06 7.04
CA HIS A 77 11.05 -0.73 7.51
C HIS A 77 10.93 -2.02 6.69
N TYR A 78 11.73 -3.04 7.00
CA TYR A 78 11.71 -4.31 6.28
C TYR A 78 10.37 -5.02 6.42
N LEU A 79 9.77 -5.43 5.30
CA LEU A 79 8.44 -6.03 5.24
C LEU A 79 8.26 -7.22 6.20
N PRO A 80 9.19 -8.21 6.29
CA PRO A 80 9.05 -9.33 7.23
C PRO A 80 9.02 -8.94 8.72
N CYS A 81 9.52 -7.75 9.07
CA CYS A 81 9.51 -7.28 10.46
C CYS A 81 8.12 -6.76 10.89
N PHE A 82 7.25 -6.40 9.94
CA PHE A 82 5.93 -5.82 10.21
C PHE A 82 4.79 -6.73 9.76
N THR A 83 5.11 -7.87 9.16
CA THR A 83 4.13 -8.83 8.65
C THR A 83 4.07 -10.07 9.53
N LEU A 84 2.85 -10.48 9.90
CA LEU A 84 2.62 -11.73 10.63
C LEU A 84 3.00 -12.93 9.76
N SER A 85 3.63 -13.93 10.37
CA SER A 85 4.00 -15.19 9.71
C SER A 85 2.83 -15.83 8.96
N ASN A 86 1.63 -15.82 9.54
CA ASN A 86 0.42 -16.37 8.92
C ASN A 86 -0.01 -15.66 7.64
N MET A 87 0.26 -14.37 7.49
CA MET A 87 -0.07 -13.65 6.26
C MET A 87 0.78 -14.19 5.09
N PHE A 88 2.07 -14.47 5.32
CA PHE A 88 2.90 -15.13 4.31
C PHE A 88 2.37 -16.52 3.95
N LEU A 89 1.93 -17.29 4.95
CA LEU A 89 1.32 -18.61 4.72
C LEU A 89 0.02 -18.51 3.90
N TRP A 90 -0.82 -17.51 4.16
CA TRP A 90 -2.05 -17.27 3.40
C TRP A 90 -1.76 -17.02 1.92
N PHE A 91 -0.72 -16.23 1.62
CA PHE A 91 -0.22 -16.02 0.25
C PHE A 91 0.56 -17.21 -0.33
N ASN A 92 0.75 -18.30 0.44
CA ASN A 92 1.58 -19.45 0.09
C ASN A 92 3.04 -19.04 -0.24
N GLU A 93 3.58 -18.14 0.56
CA GLU A 93 4.91 -17.56 0.39
C GLU A 93 5.77 -17.76 1.65
N SER A 94 7.10 -17.71 1.49
CA SER A 94 8.04 -17.70 2.61
C SER A 94 8.43 -16.27 2.97
N SER A 95 8.47 -15.94 4.26
CA SER A 95 8.95 -14.63 4.74
C SER A 95 10.37 -14.31 4.27
N SER A 96 11.22 -15.33 4.11
CA SER A 96 12.60 -15.19 3.61
C SER A 96 12.69 -14.60 2.21
N THR A 97 11.65 -14.78 1.38
CA THR A 97 11.59 -14.21 0.03
C THR A 97 11.59 -12.69 0.03
N PHE A 98 11.24 -12.08 1.17
CA PHE A 98 11.04 -10.64 1.34
C PHE A 98 12.08 -9.98 2.25
N ASP A 99 13.19 -10.65 2.55
CA ASP A 99 14.20 -10.18 3.52
C ASP A 99 14.80 -8.81 3.22
N ASN A 100 14.88 -8.46 1.93
CA ASN A 100 15.41 -7.19 1.44
C ASN A 100 14.32 -6.30 0.83
N VAL A 101 13.06 -6.54 1.18
CA VAL A 101 11.92 -5.76 0.71
C VAL A 101 11.50 -4.81 1.81
N TYR A 102 11.36 -3.52 1.52
CA TYR A 102 10.79 -2.57 2.46
C TYR A 102 9.27 -2.53 2.35
N MET A 103 8.61 -2.05 3.39
CA MET A 103 7.16 -1.84 3.36
C MET A 103 6.76 -0.77 2.35
N CYS A 104 5.60 -0.97 1.76
CA CYS A 104 4.87 0.02 0.98
C CYS A 104 3.86 0.77 1.89
N GLU A 105 3.82 2.08 1.78
CA GLU A 105 2.83 2.95 2.44
C GLU A 105 1.49 2.81 1.73
N ALA A 106 0.58 1.99 2.28
CA ALA A 106 -0.77 1.85 1.72
C ALA A 106 -1.72 3.00 2.09
N ASN A 107 -1.29 3.93 2.94
CA ASN A 107 -2.00 5.17 3.27
C ASN A 107 -1.86 6.25 2.18
N PHE A 108 -1.03 6.04 1.15
CA PHE A 108 -0.97 6.92 -0.02
C PHE A 108 -0.68 6.10 -1.28
N LEU A 109 -1.70 5.97 -2.13
CA LEU A 109 -1.67 5.12 -3.31
C LEU A 109 -2.07 5.91 -4.54
N PHE A 110 -1.39 5.64 -5.65
CA PHE A 110 -1.80 6.11 -6.97
C PHE A 110 -2.08 4.89 -7.85
N ILE A 111 -3.32 4.77 -8.31
CA ILE A 111 -3.86 3.58 -8.98
C ILE A 111 -4.38 4.00 -10.35
N GLN A 112 -3.85 3.41 -11.41
CA GLN A 112 -4.36 3.59 -12.77
C GLN A 112 -5.21 2.37 -13.13
N ASP A 113 -6.34 2.57 -13.81
CA ASP A 113 -7.16 1.49 -14.29
C ASP A 113 -6.45 0.69 -15.39
N ASN A 114 -6.00 -0.50 -15.05
CA ASN A 114 -5.55 -1.49 -16.02
C ASN A 114 -5.72 -2.91 -15.45
N PHE A 115 -5.39 -3.91 -16.26
CA PHE A 115 -5.52 -5.30 -15.85
C PHE A 115 -4.72 -5.62 -14.58
N LEU A 116 -3.48 -5.12 -14.48
CA LEU A 116 -2.59 -5.41 -13.36
C LEU A 116 -3.07 -4.78 -12.06
N SER A 117 -3.46 -3.50 -12.07
CA SER A 117 -3.97 -2.81 -10.89
C SER A 117 -5.27 -3.43 -10.37
N ARG A 118 -6.15 -3.93 -11.25
CA ARG A 118 -7.34 -4.68 -10.86
C ARG A 118 -7.00 -6.01 -10.18
N LEU A 119 -5.96 -6.71 -10.64
CA LEU A 119 -5.49 -7.92 -9.97
C LEU A 119 -4.89 -7.63 -8.59
N ILE A 120 -4.05 -6.59 -8.49
CA ILE A 120 -3.48 -6.11 -7.23
C ILE A 120 -4.60 -5.76 -6.24
N MET A 121 -5.55 -4.91 -6.66
CA MET A 121 -6.67 -4.50 -5.82
C MET A 121 -7.57 -5.68 -5.43
N LYS A 122 -7.85 -6.60 -6.37
CA LYS A 122 -8.63 -7.81 -6.05
C LYS A 122 -7.95 -8.67 -4.99
N ALA A 123 -6.64 -8.89 -5.11
CA ALA A 123 -5.88 -9.64 -4.11
C ALA A 123 -5.90 -8.95 -2.74
N TRP A 124 -5.71 -7.61 -2.74
CA TRP A 124 -5.70 -6.83 -1.51
C TRP A 124 -7.05 -6.85 -0.80
N ILE A 125 -8.14 -6.63 -1.54
CA ILE A 125 -9.51 -6.71 -1.02
C ILE A 125 -9.81 -8.13 -0.51
N THR A 126 -9.43 -9.17 -1.27
CA THR A 126 -9.67 -10.56 -0.86
C THR A 126 -8.99 -10.87 0.49
N CYS A 127 -7.72 -10.46 0.66
CA CYS A 127 -7.04 -10.59 1.93
C CYS A 127 -7.72 -9.76 3.04
N SER A 128 -8.17 -8.54 2.75
CA SER A 128 -8.81 -7.69 3.76
C SER A 128 -10.14 -8.24 4.28
N LEU A 129 -10.85 -9.03 3.46
CA LEU A 129 -12.12 -9.66 3.80
C LEU A 129 -11.96 -11.06 4.42
N ASP A 130 -10.73 -11.60 4.43
CA ASP A 130 -10.43 -12.89 5.03
C ASP A 130 -9.76 -12.70 6.40
N LEU A 131 -10.47 -13.10 7.45
CA LEU A 131 -9.98 -13.02 8.82
C LEU A 131 -8.66 -13.79 9.03
N THR A 132 -8.39 -14.80 8.21
CA THR A 132 -7.14 -15.57 8.30
C THR A 132 -5.95 -14.89 7.63
N CYS A 133 -6.17 -13.85 6.83
CA CYS A 133 -5.09 -13.12 6.15
C CYS A 133 -4.51 -11.98 7.01
N LEU A 134 -5.35 -10.99 7.38
CA LEU A 134 -4.87 -9.78 8.09
C LEU A 134 -4.53 -10.07 9.56
N MET A 135 -5.43 -10.74 10.27
CA MET A 135 -5.29 -10.98 11.71
C MET A 135 -6.12 -12.20 12.15
N PRO A 136 -5.56 -13.42 12.04
CA PRO A 136 -6.21 -14.65 12.46
C PRO A 136 -6.75 -14.55 13.90
N PRO A 137 -8.02 -14.92 14.15
CA PRO A 137 -8.62 -14.83 15.48
C PRO A 137 -7.85 -15.58 16.56
N GLU A 138 -7.19 -16.69 16.21
CA GLU A 138 -6.43 -17.51 17.15
C GLU A 138 -5.22 -16.75 17.72
N LEU A 139 -4.60 -15.88 16.92
CA LEU A 139 -3.45 -15.06 17.33
C LEU A 139 -3.86 -13.90 18.26
N ILE A 140 -5.10 -13.42 18.14
CA ILE A 140 -5.67 -12.42 19.06
C ILE A 140 -5.78 -13.02 20.47
N VAL A 141 -6.12 -14.31 20.55
CA VAL A 141 -6.32 -15.01 21.82
C VAL A 141 -4.99 -15.44 22.45
N SER A 142 -4.02 -15.88 21.65
CA SER A 142 -2.74 -16.37 22.16
C SER A 142 -1.73 -15.28 22.50
N GLN A 143 -1.91 -14.05 21.99
CA GLN A 143 -0.89 -12.97 22.02
C GLN A 143 0.46 -13.36 21.36
N GLU A 144 0.52 -14.49 20.66
CA GLU A 144 1.73 -14.97 20.00
C GLU A 144 1.84 -14.37 18.59
N LEU A 145 1.93 -13.05 18.51
CA LEU A 145 2.15 -12.35 17.24
C LEU A 145 3.63 -12.42 16.88
N THR A 146 4.03 -13.47 16.16
CA THR A 146 5.42 -13.63 15.70
C THR A 146 5.64 -12.89 14.39
N THR A 147 6.61 -11.98 14.39
CA THR A 147 7.18 -11.38 13.17
C THR A 147 8.63 -11.84 13.04
N LYS A 148 9.29 -11.61 11.89
CA LYS A 148 10.68 -12.05 11.74
C LYS A 148 11.65 -11.33 12.70
N CYS A 149 11.31 -10.12 13.12
CA CYS A 149 12.25 -9.21 13.76
C CYS A 149 11.93 -8.99 15.23
N ASP A 150 11.99 -10.06 16.04
CA ASP A 150 11.68 -10.11 17.48
C ASP A 150 12.46 -9.13 18.40
N LYS A 151 13.34 -8.26 17.87
CA LYS A 151 14.29 -7.45 18.67
C LYS A 151 14.01 -5.95 18.71
N PHE A 152 13.03 -5.42 18.00
CA PHE A 152 12.72 -3.98 18.06
C PHE A 152 11.71 -3.67 19.16
N GLN A 153 12.16 -3.17 20.31
CA GLN A 153 11.35 -2.68 21.46
C GLN A 153 10.21 -1.67 21.12
N MET A 154 9.93 -1.35 19.85
CA MET A 154 8.75 -0.60 19.38
C MET A 154 7.45 -1.43 19.37
N PHE A 155 7.44 -2.56 20.08
CA PHE A 155 6.55 -3.70 19.85
C PHE A 155 5.08 -3.50 20.18
N ASP A 156 4.73 -2.61 21.11
CA ASP A 156 3.34 -2.56 21.59
C ASP A 156 2.39 -1.89 20.58
N THR A 157 2.89 -1.03 19.69
CA THR A 157 2.07 -0.35 18.67
C THR A 157 2.37 -0.80 17.24
N ALA A 158 3.60 -1.24 16.95
CA ALA A 158 4.03 -1.55 15.58
C ALA A 158 3.41 -2.84 15.03
N ILE A 159 3.22 -3.87 15.88
CA ILE A 159 2.57 -5.13 15.45
C ILE A 159 1.09 -4.89 15.13
N ARG A 160 0.41 -3.95 15.79
CA ARG A 160 -1.05 -3.89 15.79
C ARG A 160 -1.70 -3.04 14.69
N HIS A 161 -0.94 -2.34 13.84
CA HIS A 161 -1.50 -1.24 13.05
C HIS A 161 -1.13 -1.15 11.56
N ARG A 162 -0.63 -2.21 10.90
CA ARG A 162 -0.18 -2.10 9.48
C ARG A 162 -0.42 -3.32 8.62
N TYR A 163 -1.41 -4.15 8.96
CA TYR A 163 -1.65 -5.42 8.25
C TYR A 163 -2.04 -5.20 6.78
N ASP A 164 -2.80 -4.15 6.49
CA ASP A 164 -3.15 -3.73 5.13
C ASP A 164 -1.91 -3.34 4.32
N GLN A 165 -0.97 -2.59 4.93
CA GLN A 165 0.31 -2.20 4.33
C GLN A 165 1.20 -3.43 4.08
N SER A 166 1.24 -4.36 5.03
CA SER A 166 1.95 -5.64 4.89
C SER A 166 1.42 -6.48 3.74
N ALA A 167 0.09 -6.64 3.66
CA ALA A 167 -0.54 -7.38 2.58
C ALA A 167 -0.26 -6.74 1.22
N MET A 168 -0.38 -5.41 1.13
CA MET A 168 0.00 -4.66 -0.08
C MET A 168 1.47 -4.90 -0.47
N GLY A 169 2.39 -4.85 0.50
CA GLY A 169 3.81 -5.12 0.27
C GLY A 169 4.07 -6.51 -0.33
N ILE A 170 3.41 -7.56 0.19
CA ILE A 170 3.50 -8.91 -0.36
C ILE A 170 2.97 -8.93 -1.81
N ILE A 171 1.78 -8.38 -2.04
CA ILE A 171 1.11 -8.39 -3.34
C ILE A 171 1.95 -7.68 -4.41
N LEU A 172 2.43 -6.47 -4.12
CA LEU A 172 3.26 -5.70 -5.05
C LEU A 172 4.56 -6.44 -5.35
N THR A 173 5.19 -7.00 -4.33
CA THR A 173 6.40 -7.81 -4.52
C THR A 173 6.13 -9.02 -5.40
N PHE A 174 5.03 -9.73 -5.17
CA PHE A 174 4.64 -10.85 -6.02
C PHE A 174 4.49 -10.41 -7.47
N PHE A 175 3.69 -9.40 -7.77
CA PHE A 175 3.42 -9.00 -9.15
C PHE A 175 4.63 -8.37 -9.87
N PHE A 176 5.44 -7.59 -9.16
CA PHE A 176 6.54 -6.86 -9.77
C PHE A 176 7.90 -7.58 -9.71
N GLN A 177 8.22 -8.33 -8.65
CA GLN A 177 9.46 -9.14 -8.62
C GLN A 177 9.34 -10.46 -9.40
N GLN A 178 8.18 -11.14 -9.41
CA GLN A 178 8.04 -12.39 -10.19
C GLN A 178 8.23 -12.12 -11.69
N GLY A 179 7.76 -10.96 -12.18
CA GLY A 179 8.03 -10.51 -13.55
C GLY A 179 9.53 -10.44 -13.85
N GLU A 180 10.30 -9.79 -12.97
CA GLU A 180 11.75 -9.64 -13.18
C GLU A 180 12.55 -10.93 -13.01
N ARG A 181 12.12 -11.84 -12.11
CA ARG A 181 12.69 -13.19 -11.99
C ARG A 181 12.42 -14.04 -13.24
N MET A 182 11.26 -13.90 -13.87
CA MET A 182 10.95 -14.56 -15.15
C MET A 182 11.74 -13.98 -16.33
N PHE A 183 12.18 -12.72 -16.26
CA PHE A 183 12.95 -12.04 -17.31
C PHE A 183 14.47 -11.90 -17.02
N GLY A 184 14.97 -12.52 -15.94
CA GLY A 184 16.39 -12.83 -15.75
C GLY A 184 17.33 -11.66 -15.43
N LYS A 185 16.90 -10.65 -14.64
CA LYS A 185 17.83 -9.63 -14.12
C LYS A 185 18.38 -10.03 -12.74
N ASN A 186 19.70 -10.18 -12.66
CA ASN A 186 20.45 -10.65 -11.46
C ASN A 186 21.11 -9.52 -10.64
N ASP A 187 20.71 -8.25 -10.78
CA ASP A 187 21.48 -7.14 -10.20
C ASP A 187 20.90 -6.62 -8.88
N PRO A 188 21.65 -6.57 -7.75
CA PRO A 188 21.15 -6.34 -6.40
C PRO A 188 21.04 -4.85 -6.02
N ALA A 189 20.49 -4.02 -6.91
CA ALA A 189 20.18 -2.63 -6.57
C ALA A 189 18.90 -2.56 -5.70
N PRO A 190 18.70 -1.52 -4.85
CA PRO A 190 17.40 -1.29 -4.22
C PRO A 190 16.39 -1.06 -5.34
N TYR A 191 15.54 -2.06 -5.58
CA TYR A 191 14.69 -2.12 -6.75
C TYR A 191 13.53 -1.14 -6.59
N ASP A 192 13.37 -0.22 -7.54
CA ASP A 192 12.10 0.51 -7.73
C ASP A 192 11.04 -0.48 -8.24
N MET A 193 10.50 -1.26 -7.30
CA MET A 193 9.59 -2.37 -7.53
C MET A 193 8.25 -1.90 -8.11
N TYR A 194 7.84 -0.69 -7.76
CA TYR A 194 6.72 0.08 -8.32
C TYR A 194 7.20 1.51 -8.58
N THR A 195 6.36 2.37 -9.16
CA THR A 195 6.72 3.79 -9.24
C THR A 195 6.74 4.35 -7.82
N SER A 196 7.94 4.57 -7.28
CA SER A 196 8.11 5.06 -5.91
C SER A 196 7.68 6.52 -5.82
N ILE A 197 6.77 6.79 -4.89
CA ILE A 197 6.33 8.15 -4.58
C ILE A 197 7.43 8.81 -3.75
N GLN A 198 8.00 9.88 -4.30
CA GLN A 198 9.09 10.60 -3.66
C GLN A 198 8.61 11.47 -2.48
N ASP A 199 9.48 11.65 -1.49
CA ASP A 199 9.27 12.53 -0.33
C ASP A 199 8.98 13.99 -0.70
N SER A 200 9.35 14.41 -1.90
CA SER A 200 9.03 15.75 -2.44
C SER A 200 7.55 15.92 -2.79
N ILE A 201 6.75 14.84 -2.79
CA ILE A 201 5.35 14.86 -3.20
C ILE A 201 4.40 14.97 -2.00
N ILE A 202 4.74 14.30 -0.88
CA ILE A 202 3.88 14.23 0.31
C ILE A 202 4.65 14.34 1.63
N GLU A 203 3.98 14.82 2.67
CA GLU A 203 4.42 14.74 4.08
C GLU A 203 3.31 14.18 4.98
N ARG A 204 3.70 13.63 6.15
CA ARG A 204 2.77 13.19 7.20
C ARG A 204 2.62 14.28 8.26
N VAL A 205 1.40 14.50 8.73
CA VAL A 205 1.06 15.43 9.82
C VAL A 205 0.54 14.70 11.04
#